data_AF-A0A7S2CY64-F1
#
_entry.id   AF-A0A7S2CY64-F1
#
_cell.length_a   1.000
_cell.length_b   1.000
_cell.length_c   1.000
_cell.angle_alpha   90.00
_cell.angle_beta   90.00
_cell.angle_gamma   90.00
#
_symmetry.space_group_name_H-M   'P 1'
#
loop_
_entity.id
_entity.type
_entity.pdbx_description
1 polymer ?
#
loop_
_entity_poly.entity_id
_entity_poly.type
_entity_poly.pdbx_seq_one_letter_code
_entity_poly.pdbx_strand_id
1 'polypeptide(L)'
;RSDKVPEGVMNYVIEQLGQKYVEPPPFHLPTCYEDATCVTPLIFVLSKGSDPTKAFFQFATDMKMDKKIMPLSLGQGQGVKAERLIEEGVQKGTWVFLQNCHLYVSWLTQLEQMCEELTPETVHKDFRIWLTSAPADAFPVSILQNGIKMTNEPPKGLKANLKTAFFKMSTEYLMSTTKPATFRKLLFGLRFFHAVLQERRKFGAL
;
A
#
# COMPACT_ATOMS: atom_id res chain seq x y z
N ARG A 1 33.88 12.79 -1.16
CA ARG A 1 33.14 12.83 0.12
C ARG A 1 31.98 11.85 0.01
N SER A 2 32.04 10.72 0.70
CA SER A 2 31.03 9.64 0.59
C SER A 2 29.65 10.08 1.05
N ASP A 3 29.58 10.99 2.03
CA ASP A 3 28.39 11.67 2.53
C ASP A 3 27.65 12.51 1.48
N LYS A 4 28.35 12.95 0.42
CA LYS A 4 27.79 13.76 -0.66
C LYS A 4 27.30 12.94 -1.86
N VAL A 5 27.58 11.65 -1.89
CA VAL A 5 27.19 10.77 -3.00
C VAL A 5 25.67 10.71 -3.18
N PRO A 6 24.83 10.52 -2.14
CA PRO A 6 23.37 10.50 -2.33
C PRO A 6 22.82 11.81 -2.92
N GLU A 7 23.29 12.95 -2.41
CA GLU A 7 22.91 14.28 -2.89
C GLU A 7 23.35 14.51 -4.35
N GLY A 8 24.59 14.12 -4.67
CA GLY A 8 25.12 14.21 -6.03
C GLY A 8 24.33 13.36 -7.04
N VAL A 9 23.97 12.13 -6.68
CA VAL A 9 23.14 11.26 -7.52
C VAL A 9 21.73 11.83 -7.69
N MET A 10 21.12 12.34 -6.63
CA MET A 10 19.80 13.00 -6.74
C MET A 10 19.84 14.20 -7.69
N ASN A 11 20.85 15.07 -7.55
CA ASN A 11 21.00 16.24 -8.43
C ASN A 11 21.17 15.83 -9.89
N TYR A 12 22.00 14.83 -10.15
CA TYR A 12 22.17 14.28 -11.50
C TYR A 12 20.83 13.79 -12.08
N VAL A 13 20.04 13.04 -11.31
CA VAL A 13 18.71 12.57 -11.76
C VAL A 13 17.74 13.73 -12.01
N ILE A 14 17.77 14.76 -11.15
CA ILE A 14 16.95 15.97 -11.33
C ILE A 14 17.31 16.68 -12.65
N GLU A 15 18.60 16.82 -12.94
CA GLU A 15 19.07 17.48 -14.16
C GLU A 15 18.71 16.70 -15.43
N GLN A 16 18.83 15.36 -15.40
CA GLN A 16 18.60 14.53 -16.58
C GLN A 16 17.14 14.16 -16.82
N LEU A 17 16.37 13.90 -15.75
CA LEU A 17 15.00 13.36 -15.83
C LEU A 17 13.96 14.30 -15.20
N GLY A 18 14.37 15.18 -14.30
CA GLY A 18 13.50 16.14 -13.63
C GLY A 18 13.13 15.78 -12.19
N GLN A 19 12.66 16.78 -11.43
CA GLN A 19 12.36 16.69 -9.99
C GLN A 19 11.41 15.54 -9.61
N LYS A 20 10.45 15.20 -10.50
CA LYS A 20 9.45 14.15 -10.23
C LYS A 20 10.03 12.74 -10.05
N TYR A 21 11.27 12.51 -10.50
CA TYR A 21 11.94 11.20 -10.38
C TYR A 21 12.70 11.02 -9.06
N VAL A 22 12.83 12.08 -8.26
CA VAL A 22 13.44 12.01 -6.91
C VAL A 22 12.42 12.24 -5.78
N GLU A 23 11.21 12.70 -6.12
CA GLU A 23 10.09 12.84 -5.19
C GLU A 23 9.09 11.69 -5.41
N PRO A 24 8.87 10.79 -4.42
CA PRO A 24 7.88 9.74 -4.57
C PRO A 24 6.46 10.35 -4.67
N PRO A 25 5.62 9.88 -5.60
CA PRO A 25 4.24 10.35 -5.69
C PRO A 25 3.45 9.95 -4.42
N PRO A 26 2.39 10.70 -4.07
CA PRO A 26 1.51 10.28 -3.00
C PRO A 26 0.86 8.94 -3.36
N PHE A 27 0.84 8.01 -2.40
CA PHE A 27 0.17 6.72 -2.58
C PHE A 27 -1.34 6.91 -2.78
N HIS A 28 -1.88 6.35 -3.86
CA HIS A 28 -3.30 6.42 -4.21
C HIS A 28 -3.82 5.05 -4.67
N LEU A 29 -4.51 4.36 -3.75
CA LEU A 29 -5.02 3.00 -3.95
C LEU A 29 -5.96 2.83 -5.17
N PRO A 30 -6.88 3.77 -5.47
CA PRO A 30 -7.74 3.64 -6.66
C PRO A 30 -6.98 3.51 -7.98
N THR A 31 -5.88 4.27 -8.14
CA THR A 31 -5.08 4.23 -9.37
C THR A 31 -4.38 2.87 -9.54
N CYS A 32 -3.86 2.32 -8.44
CA CYS A 32 -3.28 0.97 -8.47
C CYS A 32 -4.31 -0.12 -8.81
N TYR A 33 -5.58 0.09 -8.43
CA TYR A 33 -6.66 -0.84 -8.75
C TYR A 33 -7.09 -0.75 -10.23
N GLU A 34 -7.12 0.45 -10.80
CA GLU A 34 -7.45 0.67 -12.22
C GLU A 34 -6.43 0.00 -13.15
N ASP A 35 -5.16 -0.03 -12.75
CA ASP A 35 -4.09 -0.71 -13.48
C ASP A 35 -4.15 -2.25 -13.34
N ALA A 36 -4.98 -2.79 -12.43
CA ALA A 36 -5.06 -4.21 -12.12
C ALA A 36 -6.21 -4.94 -12.84
N THR A 37 -5.91 -6.11 -13.38
CA THR A 37 -6.91 -7.04 -13.94
C THR A 37 -7.36 -8.08 -12.90
N CYS A 38 -8.31 -8.95 -13.27
CA CYS A 38 -8.75 -10.05 -12.40
C CYS A 38 -7.65 -11.08 -12.09
N VAL A 39 -6.57 -11.13 -12.88
CA VAL A 39 -5.44 -12.05 -12.68
C VAL A 39 -4.19 -11.34 -12.16
N THR A 40 -4.26 -10.04 -11.89
CA THR A 40 -3.13 -9.24 -11.37
C THR A 40 -3.14 -9.24 -9.84
N PRO A 41 -2.15 -9.84 -9.15
CA PRO A 41 -2.07 -9.76 -7.70
C PRO A 41 -1.80 -8.34 -7.22
N LEU A 42 -2.53 -7.88 -6.20
CA LEU A 42 -2.35 -6.57 -5.59
C LEU A 42 -1.65 -6.73 -4.24
N ILE A 43 -0.42 -6.26 -4.12
CA ILE A 43 0.49 -6.61 -3.03
C ILE A 43 0.82 -5.38 -2.20
N PHE A 44 0.36 -5.35 -0.96
CA PHE A 44 0.83 -4.40 0.03
C PHE A 44 2.11 -4.90 0.70
N VAL A 45 3.21 -4.18 0.45
CA VAL A 45 4.47 -4.42 1.13
C VAL A 45 4.42 -3.71 2.49
N LEU A 46 4.44 -4.50 3.56
CA LEU A 46 4.37 -4.02 4.93
C LEU A 46 5.72 -3.42 5.34
N SER A 47 5.69 -2.18 5.81
CA SER A 47 6.83 -1.52 6.45
C SER A 47 6.55 -1.34 7.95
N LYS A 48 7.60 -1.23 8.77
CA LYS A 48 7.45 -1.06 10.22
C LYS A 48 6.58 0.16 10.54
N GLY A 49 5.42 -0.06 11.17
CA GLY A 49 4.49 0.99 11.58
C GLY A 49 3.49 1.44 10.53
N SER A 50 3.38 0.74 9.39
CA SER A 50 2.33 0.96 8.40
C SER A 50 1.46 -0.30 8.21
N ASP A 51 0.16 -0.16 8.47
CA ASP A 51 -0.85 -1.18 8.18
C ASP A 51 -1.83 -0.67 7.09
N PRO A 52 -1.87 -1.29 5.90
CA PRO A 52 -2.77 -0.90 4.82
C PRO A 52 -4.22 -1.35 5.05
N THR A 53 -4.50 -2.22 6.03
CA THR A 53 -5.77 -2.92 6.20
C THR A 53 -6.97 -1.96 6.29
N LYS A 54 -6.85 -0.90 7.08
CA LYS A 54 -7.93 0.10 7.21
C LYS A 54 -8.21 0.81 5.88
N ALA A 55 -7.16 1.18 5.15
CA ALA A 55 -7.30 1.85 3.86
C ALA A 55 -7.91 0.91 2.80
N PHE A 56 -7.52 -0.37 2.81
CA PHE A 56 -8.10 -1.40 1.97
C PHE A 56 -9.61 -1.58 2.21
N PHE A 57 -10.04 -1.73 3.47
CA PHE A 57 -11.47 -1.90 3.76
C PHE A 57 -12.30 -0.68 3.39
N GLN A 58 -11.78 0.54 3.65
CA GLN A 58 -12.46 1.77 3.21
C GLN A 58 -12.62 1.78 1.68
N PHE A 59 -11.55 1.46 0.95
CA PHE A 59 -11.58 1.42 -0.51
C PHE A 59 -12.55 0.35 -1.04
N ALA A 60 -12.61 -0.81 -0.39
CA ALA A 60 -13.57 -1.84 -0.77
C ALA A 60 -15.03 -1.40 -0.52
N THR A 61 -15.30 -0.61 0.53
CA THR A 61 -16.60 0.06 0.71
C THR A 61 -16.89 1.04 -0.41
N ASP A 62 -15.92 1.87 -0.78
CA ASP A 62 -16.06 2.85 -1.86
C ASP A 62 -16.35 2.15 -3.22
N MET A 63 -15.77 0.96 -3.43
CA MET A 63 -15.99 0.10 -4.60
C MET A 63 -17.23 -0.81 -4.49
N LYS A 64 -18.03 -0.69 -3.42
CA LYS A 64 -19.21 -1.55 -3.15
C LYS A 64 -18.90 -3.05 -3.10
N MET A 65 -17.68 -3.38 -2.71
CA MET A 65 -17.18 -4.75 -2.54
C MET A 65 -17.14 -5.19 -1.07
N ASP A 66 -17.53 -4.34 -0.13
CA ASP A 66 -17.52 -4.58 1.33
C ASP A 66 -18.15 -5.92 1.75
N LYS A 67 -19.25 -6.32 1.12
CA LYS A 67 -19.93 -7.60 1.38
C LYS A 67 -19.34 -8.80 0.64
N LYS A 68 -18.42 -8.55 -0.30
CA LYS A 68 -17.77 -9.52 -1.19
C LYS A 68 -16.28 -9.63 -0.91
N ILE A 69 -15.82 -9.33 0.30
CA ILE A 69 -14.43 -9.56 0.74
C ILE A 69 -14.37 -10.85 1.54
N MET A 70 -13.35 -11.65 1.29
CA MET A 70 -13.01 -12.85 2.03
C MET A 70 -11.63 -12.67 2.66
N PRO A 71 -11.55 -12.04 3.85
CA PRO A 71 -10.28 -11.79 4.52
C PRO A 71 -9.78 -13.05 5.24
N LEU A 72 -8.48 -13.31 5.16
CA LEU A 72 -7.82 -14.41 5.85
C LEU A 72 -6.40 -14.00 6.26
N SER A 73 -6.09 -14.05 7.56
CA SER A 73 -4.70 -13.97 8.01
C SER A 73 -4.02 -15.32 7.84
N LEU A 74 -2.94 -15.35 7.08
CA LEU A 74 -2.15 -16.57 6.86
C LEU A 74 -1.30 -16.87 8.10
N GLY A 75 -1.30 -18.15 8.43
CA GLY A 75 -0.55 -18.77 9.50
C GLY A 75 -0.60 -20.28 9.31
N GLN A 76 0.18 -21.02 10.10
CA GLN A 76 0.26 -22.47 9.97
C GLN A 76 -1.14 -23.12 10.01
N GLY A 77 -1.44 -23.95 9.01
CA GLY A 77 -2.72 -24.65 8.88
C GLY A 77 -3.84 -23.90 8.16
N GLN A 78 -3.60 -22.66 7.68
CA GLN A 78 -4.61 -21.89 6.94
C GLN A 78 -4.62 -22.13 5.43
N GLY A 79 -3.69 -22.93 4.89
CA GLY A 79 -3.47 -23.10 3.44
C GLY A 79 -4.71 -23.62 2.71
N VAL A 80 -5.27 -24.74 3.18
CA VAL A 80 -6.50 -25.34 2.62
C VAL A 80 -7.69 -24.37 2.65
N LYS A 81 -7.77 -23.51 3.67
CA LYS A 81 -8.82 -22.49 3.74
C LYS A 81 -8.57 -21.38 2.71
N ALA A 82 -7.32 -20.95 2.56
CA ALA A 82 -6.93 -19.95 1.56
C ALA A 82 -7.23 -20.44 0.13
N GLU A 83 -6.89 -21.69 -0.18
CA GLU A 83 -7.19 -22.34 -1.47
C GLU A 83 -8.68 -22.28 -1.80
N ARG A 84 -9.53 -22.73 -0.87
CA ARG A 84 -11.00 -22.69 -1.05
C ARG A 84 -11.54 -21.28 -1.25
N LEU A 85 -11.00 -20.29 -0.53
CA LEU A 85 -11.41 -18.89 -0.71
C LEU A 85 -10.99 -18.37 -2.09
N ILE A 86 -9.81 -18.72 -2.58
CA ILE A 86 -9.37 -18.34 -3.93
C ILE A 86 -10.28 -18.98 -4.98
N GLU A 87 -10.53 -20.29 -4.91
CA GLU A 87 -11.42 -21.00 -5.81
C GLU A 87 -12.84 -20.40 -5.81
N GLU A 88 -13.40 -20.16 -4.62
CA GLU A 88 -14.71 -19.52 -4.49
C GLU A 88 -14.72 -18.12 -5.08
N GLY A 89 -13.65 -17.35 -4.85
CA GLY A 89 -13.56 -15.98 -5.34
C GLY A 89 -13.42 -15.89 -6.84
N VAL A 90 -12.66 -16.81 -7.44
CA VAL A 90 -12.52 -16.94 -8.89
C VAL A 90 -13.88 -17.16 -9.55
N GLN A 91 -14.76 -17.98 -8.94
CA GLN A 91 -16.09 -18.26 -9.47
C GLN A 91 -17.11 -17.15 -9.20
N LYS A 92 -17.10 -16.58 -7.99
CA LYS A 92 -18.13 -15.63 -7.53
C LYS A 92 -17.78 -14.16 -7.73
N GLY A 93 -16.55 -13.86 -8.17
CA GLY A 93 -16.08 -12.48 -8.34
C GLY A 93 -15.91 -11.73 -7.02
N THR A 94 -15.47 -12.41 -5.97
CA THR A 94 -15.20 -11.79 -4.66
C THR A 94 -13.73 -11.40 -4.54
N TRP A 95 -13.42 -10.54 -3.57
CA TRP A 95 -12.04 -10.15 -3.27
C TRP A 95 -11.48 -11.02 -2.18
N VAL A 96 -10.39 -11.73 -2.47
CA VAL A 96 -9.66 -12.50 -1.45
C VAL A 96 -8.57 -11.63 -0.88
N PHE A 97 -8.57 -11.44 0.44
CA PHE A 97 -7.58 -10.62 1.13
C PHE A 97 -6.74 -11.48 2.07
N LEU A 98 -5.57 -11.90 1.60
CA LEU A 98 -4.61 -12.72 2.36
C LEU A 98 -3.63 -11.82 3.10
N GLN A 99 -3.66 -11.88 4.42
CA GLN A 99 -2.81 -11.05 5.27
C GLN A 99 -1.60 -11.83 5.78
N ASN A 100 -0.48 -11.12 5.93
CA ASN A 100 0.75 -11.62 6.54
C ASN A 100 1.35 -12.86 5.83
N CYS A 101 1.37 -12.85 4.50
CA CYS A 101 1.79 -13.99 3.68
C CYS A 101 3.20 -14.52 4.03
N HIS A 102 4.15 -13.63 4.31
CA HIS A 102 5.49 -13.97 4.84
C HIS A 102 5.51 -14.89 6.07
N LEU A 103 4.43 -14.99 6.86
CA LEU A 103 4.38 -15.86 8.02
C LEU A 103 4.14 -17.33 7.67
N TYR A 104 3.72 -17.65 6.44
CA TYR A 104 3.46 -19.02 6.03
C TYR A 104 4.24 -19.42 4.77
N VAL A 105 5.57 -19.33 4.87
CA VAL A 105 6.52 -19.52 3.78
C VAL A 105 6.29 -20.82 2.99
N SER A 106 6.05 -21.95 3.67
CA SER A 106 5.90 -23.25 3.01
C SER A 106 4.69 -23.35 2.08
N TRP A 107 3.69 -22.47 2.24
CA TRP A 107 2.49 -22.45 1.38
C TRP A 107 2.61 -21.45 0.23
N LEU A 108 3.63 -20.58 0.24
CA LEU A 108 3.78 -19.55 -0.81
C LEU A 108 4.02 -20.14 -2.21
N THR A 109 4.66 -21.31 -2.31
CA THR A 109 4.79 -22.05 -3.59
C THR A 109 3.43 -22.48 -4.12
N GLN A 110 2.50 -22.88 -3.24
CA GLN A 110 1.14 -23.24 -3.64
C GLN A 110 0.35 -22.02 -4.10
N LEU A 111 0.50 -20.89 -3.40
CA LEU A 111 -0.07 -19.61 -3.81
C LEU A 111 0.44 -19.17 -5.19
N GLU A 112 1.74 -19.34 -5.45
CA GLU A 112 2.38 -19.04 -6.75
C GLU A 112 1.72 -19.83 -7.87
N GLN A 113 1.63 -21.15 -7.70
CA GLN A 113 0.97 -22.03 -8.67
C GLN A 113 -0.48 -21.61 -8.93
N MET A 114 -1.27 -21.37 -7.87
CA MET A 114 -2.65 -20.94 -8.03
C MET A 114 -2.78 -19.62 -8.78
N CYS A 115 -1.88 -18.66 -8.56
CA CYS A 115 -1.88 -17.38 -9.28
C CYS A 115 -1.52 -17.55 -10.76
N GLU A 116 -0.63 -18.49 -11.11
CA GLU A 116 -0.23 -18.78 -12.50
C GLU A 116 -1.33 -19.51 -13.28
N GLU A 117 -2.17 -20.29 -12.61
CA GLU A 117 -3.32 -20.98 -13.21
C GLU A 117 -4.49 -20.03 -13.54
N LEU A 118 -4.50 -18.81 -12.99
CA LEU A 118 -5.55 -17.81 -13.26
C LEU A 118 -5.46 -17.28 -14.69
N THR A 119 -6.51 -17.50 -15.48
CA THR A 119 -6.61 -16.90 -16.82
C THR A 119 -7.81 -15.94 -16.93
N PRO A 120 -7.71 -14.83 -17.68
CA PRO A 120 -8.81 -13.87 -17.83
C PRO A 120 -10.11 -14.48 -18.40
N GLU A 121 -10.02 -15.62 -19.10
CA GLU A 121 -11.16 -16.34 -19.69
C GLU A 121 -11.92 -17.17 -18.67
N THR A 122 -11.23 -17.67 -17.64
CA THR A 122 -11.78 -18.60 -16.64
C THR A 122 -12.14 -17.89 -15.33
N VAL A 123 -11.53 -16.74 -15.07
CA VAL A 123 -11.69 -15.98 -13.83
C VAL A 123 -12.77 -14.91 -13.96
N HIS A 124 -13.63 -14.80 -12.94
CA HIS A 124 -14.64 -13.75 -12.89
C HIS A 124 -13.99 -12.35 -12.93
N LYS A 125 -14.53 -11.45 -13.77
CA LYS A 125 -13.94 -10.11 -14.02
C LYS A 125 -13.76 -9.24 -12.77
N ASP A 126 -14.67 -9.39 -11.79
CA ASP A 126 -14.61 -8.66 -10.51
C ASP A 126 -13.68 -9.29 -9.47
N PHE A 127 -13.21 -10.52 -9.68
CA PHE A 127 -12.29 -11.17 -8.75
C PHE A 127 -11.00 -10.36 -8.63
N ARG A 128 -10.49 -10.24 -7.41
CA ARG A 128 -9.15 -9.70 -7.14
C ARG A 128 -8.53 -10.46 -5.98
N ILE A 129 -7.23 -10.72 -6.09
CA ILE A 129 -6.42 -11.22 -4.99
C ILE A 129 -5.56 -10.09 -4.43
N TRP A 130 -5.73 -9.85 -3.14
CA TRP A 130 -5.03 -8.83 -2.38
C TRP A 130 -4.15 -9.50 -1.34
N LEU A 131 -2.88 -9.15 -1.31
CA LEU A 131 -1.87 -9.76 -0.44
C LEU A 131 -1.26 -8.70 0.47
N THR A 132 -1.03 -9.02 1.74
CA THR A 132 -0.11 -8.25 2.58
C THR A 132 1.08 -9.09 2.98
N SER A 133 2.29 -8.54 2.85
CA SER A 133 3.50 -9.22 3.25
C SER A 133 4.61 -8.26 3.63
N ALA A 134 5.37 -8.58 4.69
CA ALA A 134 6.69 -7.99 4.87
C ALA A 134 7.64 -8.54 3.78
N PRO A 135 8.73 -7.81 3.45
CA PRO A 135 9.79 -8.35 2.61
C PRO A 135 10.31 -9.67 3.18
N ALA A 136 10.35 -10.71 2.34
CA ALA A 136 10.85 -12.02 2.69
C ALA A 136 11.47 -12.67 1.45
N ASP A 137 12.66 -13.26 1.59
CA ASP A 137 13.40 -13.85 0.47
C ASP A 137 12.66 -15.02 -0.20
N ALA A 138 11.84 -15.72 0.57
CA ALA A 138 11.03 -16.83 0.09
C ALA A 138 9.69 -16.39 -0.53
N PHE A 139 9.42 -15.08 -0.64
CA PHE A 139 8.20 -14.62 -1.29
C PHE A 139 8.29 -14.88 -2.81
N PRO A 140 7.26 -15.45 -3.46
CA PRO A 140 7.35 -15.89 -4.84
C PRO A 140 7.66 -14.76 -5.81
N VAL A 141 8.68 -14.97 -6.64
CA VAL A 141 9.14 -13.95 -7.59
C VAL A 141 8.10 -13.75 -8.70
N SER A 142 7.41 -14.80 -9.15
CA SER A 142 6.42 -14.66 -10.22
C SER A 142 5.24 -13.77 -9.78
N ILE A 143 4.77 -13.93 -8.54
CA ILE A 143 3.75 -13.05 -7.94
C ILE A 143 4.25 -11.59 -7.89
N LEU A 144 5.52 -11.35 -7.54
CA LEU A 144 6.09 -9.99 -7.54
C LEU A 144 6.25 -9.40 -8.94
N GLN A 145 6.58 -10.21 -9.93
CA GLN A 145 6.74 -9.76 -11.31
C GLN A 145 5.39 -9.40 -11.94
N ASN A 146 4.40 -10.27 -11.75
CA ASN A 146 3.07 -10.14 -12.33
C ASN A 146 2.13 -9.24 -11.51
N GLY A 147 2.47 -8.97 -10.25
CA GLY A 147 1.64 -8.17 -9.34
C GLY A 147 2.00 -6.68 -9.29
N ILE A 148 1.05 -5.89 -8.79
CA ILE A 148 1.24 -4.48 -8.47
C ILE A 148 1.70 -4.36 -7.02
N LYS A 149 2.89 -3.78 -6.82
CA LYS A 149 3.49 -3.60 -5.49
C LYS A 149 3.17 -2.21 -4.97
N MET A 150 2.59 -2.16 -3.77
CA MET A 150 2.18 -0.94 -3.10
C MET A 150 2.90 -0.83 -1.77
N THR A 151 3.71 0.21 -1.62
CA THR A 151 4.39 0.54 -0.36
C THR A 151 3.75 1.79 0.24
N ASN A 152 3.17 1.67 1.43
CA ASN A 152 2.77 2.84 2.21
C ASN A 152 3.94 3.25 3.13
N GLU A 153 5.03 3.73 2.54
CA GLU A 153 6.14 4.26 3.33
C GLU A 153 5.76 5.61 3.96
N PRO A 154 6.18 5.87 5.22
CA PRO A 154 6.01 7.18 5.80
C PRO A 154 6.78 8.22 4.96
N PRO A 155 6.16 9.38 4.65
CA PRO A 155 6.81 10.42 3.86
C PRO A 155 8.11 10.87 4.53
N LYS A 156 9.19 10.95 3.74
CA LYS A 156 10.53 11.33 4.23
C LYS A 156 10.69 12.85 4.16
N GLY A 157 10.97 13.47 5.32
CA GLY A 157 11.19 14.89 5.45
C GLY A 157 9.92 15.68 5.79
N LEU A 158 10.12 16.84 6.43
CA LEU A 158 9.03 17.69 6.93
C LEU A 158 8.03 18.09 5.85
N LYS A 159 8.52 18.51 4.68
CA LYS A 159 7.69 18.96 3.56
C LYS A 159 6.79 17.85 3.03
N ALA A 160 7.33 16.64 2.83
CA ALA A 160 6.55 15.50 2.36
C ALA A 160 5.49 15.10 3.39
N ASN A 161 5.84 15.11 4.67
CA ASN A 161 4.92 14.80 5.76
C ASN A 161 3.72 15.74 5.80
N LEU A 162 3.99 17.04 5.68
CA LEU A 162 2.96 18.08 5.60
C LEU A 162 2.10 17.92 4.34
N LYS A 163 2.71 17.75 3.17
CA LYS A 163 1.98 17.54 1.90
C LYS A 163 1.00 16.36 2.03
N THR A 164 1.46 15.22 2.53
CA THR A 164 0.60 14.04 2.73
C THR A 164 -0.52 14.29 3.73
N ALA A 165 -0.24 15.00 4.83
CA ALA A 165 -1.25 15.32 5.84
C ALA A 165 -2.37 16.20 5.27
N PHE A 166 -2.03 17.20 4.46
CA PHE A 166 -3.01 18.09 3.82
C PHE A 166 -3.71 17.44 2.62
N PHE A 167 -3.02 16.56 1.87
CA PHE A 167 -3.62 15.81 0.76
C PHE A 167 -4.80 14.94 1.20
N LYS A 168 -4.75 14.42 2.43
CA LYS A 168 -5.83 13.59 3.03
C LYS A 168 -7.01 14.42 3.57
N MET A 169 -6.94 15.74 3.56
CA MET A 169 -7.99 16.61 4.12
C MET A 169 -8.88 17.17 3.01
N SER A 170 -10.19 17.12 3.20
CA SER A 170 -11.13 17.77 2.29
C SER A 170 -11.16 19.29 2.53
N THR A 171 -11.48 20.05 1.48
CA THR A 171 -11.72 21.50 1.58
C THR A 171 -12.84 21.81 2.58
N GLU A 172 -13.87 20.96 2.62
CA GLU A 172 -14.98 21.06 3.56
C GLU A 172 -14.51 20.97 5.02
N TYR A 173 -13.66 20.00 5.34
CA TYR A 173 -13.06 19.90 6.68
C TYR A 173 -12.28 21.17 7.05
N LEU A 174 -11.47 21.70 6.12
CA LEU A 174 -10.71 22.93 6.33
C LEU A 174 -11.57 24.20 6.49
N MET A 175 -12.85 24.11 6.14
CA MET A 175 -13.85 25.19 6.22
C MET A 175 -14.90 24.95 7.31
N SER A 176 -14.86 23.83 8.04
CA SER A 176 -15.84 23.41 9.04
C SER A 176 -15.94 24.28 10.31
N THR A 177 -15.29 25.45 10.31
CA THR A 177 -15.19 26.35 11.46
C THR A 177 -15.60 27.76 11.09
N THR A 178 -16.12 28.50 12.08
CA THR A 178 -16.45 29.93 11.96
C THR A 178 -15.21 30.83 11.93
N LYS A 179 -14.01 30.30 12.24
CA LYS A 179 -12.73 31.04 12.24
C LYS A 179 -11.66 30.33 11.39
N PRO A 180 -11.85 30.22 10.06
CA PRO A 180 -10.99 29.40 9.19
C PRO A 180 -9.53 29.84 9.20
N ALA A 181 -9.24 31.14 9.29
CA ALA A 181 -7.87 31.65 9.33
C ALA A 181 -7.10 31.17 10.58
N THR A 182 -7.72 31.28 11.76
CA THR A 182 -7.10 30.84 13.03
C THR A 182 -6.95 29.33 13.07
N PHE A 183 -7.98 28.59 12.66
CA PHE A 183 -7.95 27.13 12.62
C PHE A 183 -6.84 26.60 11.70
N ARG A 184 -6.69 27.13 10.49
CA ARG A 184 -5.64 26.70 9.56
C ARG A 184 -4.23 26.95 10.11
N LYS A 185 -4.01 28.09 10.79
CA LYS A 185 -2.72 28.38 11.44
C LYS A 185 -2.40 27.36 12.54
N LEU A 186 -3.36 27.07 13.41
CA LEU A 186 -3.21 26.09 14.49
C LEU A 186 -3.02 24.67 13.93
N LEU A 187 -3.82 24.28 12.93
CA LEU A 187 -3.71 22.99 12.27
C LEU A 187 -2.34 22.81 11.62
N PHE A 188 -1.84 23.83 10.92
CA PHE A 188 -0.49 23.81 10.37
C PHE A 188 0.56 23.66 11.46
N GLY A 189 0.50 24.43 12.54
CA GLY A 189 1.43 24.32 13.67
C GLY A 189 1.45 22.92 14.29
N LEU A 190 0.27 22.33 14.51
CA LEU A 190 0.13 20.97 15.03
C LEU A 190 0.70 19.91 14.06
N ARG A 191 0.39 20.02 12.77
CA ARG A 191 0.91 19.10 11.75
C ARG A 191 2.43 19.23 11.56
N PHE A 192 2.96 20.45 11.64
CA PHE A 192 4.39 20.71 11.62
C PHE A 192 5.09 20.08 12.82
N PHE A 193 4.56 20.29 14.03
CA PHE A 193 5.10 19.68 15.24
C PHE A 193 5.09 18.14 15.16
N HIS A 194 3.98 17.55 14.71
CA HIS A 194 3.88 16.11 14.47
C HIS A 194 4.91 15.61 13.45
N ALA A 195 5.12 16.33 12.34
CA ALA A 195 6.13 15.99 11.34
C ALA A 195 7.55 16.03 11.93
N VAL A 196 7.87 17.04 12.75
CA VAL A 196 9.15 17.14 13.45
C VAL A 196 9.38 15.94 14.37
N LEU A 197 8.36 15.55 15.15
CA LEU A 197 8.46 14.38 16.02
C LEU A 197 8.71 13.09 15.23
N GLN A 198 8.05 12.91 14.09
CA GLN A 198 8.26 11.74 13.23
C GLN A 198 9.67 11.71 12.64
N GLU A 199 10.20 12.83 12.15
CA GLU A 199 11.56 12.90 11.62
C GLU A 199 12.61 12.71 12.72
N ARG A 200 12.41 13.28 13.91
CA ARG A 200 13.35 13.15 15.03
C ARG A 200 13.55 11.70 15.47
N ARG A 201 12.51 10.85 15.38
CA ARG A 201 12.59 9.41 15.72
C ARG A 201 13.64 8.66 14.89
N LYS A 202 14.02 9.16 13.72
CA LYS A 202 15.03 8.52 12.84
C LYS A 202 16.46 8.64 13.37
N PHE A 203 16.73 9.59 14.27
CA PHE A 203 18.10 9.93 14.70
C PHE A 203 18.54 9.25 16.01
N GLY A 204 17.78 8.28 16.53
CA GLY A 204 18.15 7.56 17.76
C GLY A 204 18.25 8.44 19.01
N ALA A 205 18.84 7.89 20.08
CA ALA A 205 19.18 8.65 21.29
C ALA A 205 20.31 9.65 20.99
N LEU A 206 20.27 10.80 21.65
CA LEU A 206 21.32 11.83 21.59
C LEU A 206 22.52 11.42 22.46
#